data_AF-A0A925L0R3-F1
#
_entry.id   AF-A0A925L0R3-F1
#
_cell.length_a   1.000
_cell.length_b   1.000
_cell.length_c   1.000
_cell.angle_alpha   90.00
_cell.angle_beta   90.00
_cell.angle_gamma   90.00
#
_symmetry.space_group_name_H-M   'P 1'
#
loop_
_entity.id
_entity.type
_entity.pdbx_description
1 polymer ?
#
loop_
_entity_poly.entity_id
_entity_poly.type
_entity_poly.pdbx_seq_one_letter_code
_entity_poly.pdbx_strand_id
1 'polypeptide(L)'
;MPNDAAANVVRPAGLEAQLLSAARSVVLVEPSQVGRAILLGVCGFAVAALIWASIGTVDVVAVAQGKVIAGGRSKLIQPMAAGVVRAVHVRDGQAVKAGDLLVELDPTEAAAEYRQTHEALAGVSLDLARLTALLTDARHPEKVFRQPSDADPVMVEAQRRLMDSRAREIATQLSGAEADLMRRRAEAASVKGQLAKIDEMLPLARGRSEARRELAEKGYGSRMAWMDAQQQLLDQEQQQTVLIGRKFEIEAGIAAAESQLRRTSAEIERSLRDELAEAERKVESLTQEVTKAGQKLGLQTLRAPVGGVVTQAQTLAVVVPADSGLEVEAMVLNKDIGFLQPGQRAVVKVETFNFTRYGSLEGKLASVSRDAVEDKTMGLAYPIRVDLGRTSLMVDGRDGKVVGMAIVALGEHFFSPALTATAQLIYVVPEARGGAAAVKLLRALRRWAAQAGAEDLHINVTTGIHPDRIDRFLRRMGFKQTGGNYVLEGVRG
;
A
#
# COMPACT_ATOMS: atom_id res chain seq x y z
N MET A 1 -81.57 1.75 114.35
CA MET A 1 -82.04 2.95 113.61
C MET A 1 -81.05 4.08 113.84
N PRO A 2 -80.86 4.98 112.86
CA PRO A 2 -79.55 5.13 112.18
C PRO A 2 -79.03 6.59 112.28
N ASN A 3 -78.00 7.13 111.61
CA ASN A 3 -77.13 6.73 110.47
C ASN A 3 -75.64 7.04 110.88
N ASP A 4 -74.59 7.07 110.06
CA ASP A 4 -74.42 7.02 108.59
C ASP A 4 -73.09 6.30 108.23
N ALA A 5 -72.71 6.25 106.94
CA ALA A 5 -71.57 5.45 106.45
C ALA A 5 -70.33 6.25 106.01
N ALA A 6 -69.15 5.90 106.56
CA ALA A 6 -67.85 6.04 105.91
C ALA A 6 -66.78 5.20 106.63
N ALA A 7 -66.36 4.06 106.07
CA ALA A 7 -65.31 3.23 106.64
C ALA A 7 -64.34 2.65 105.60
N ASN A 8 -63.10 3.14 105.66
CA ASN A 8 -61.84 2.44 105.35
C ASN A 8 -61.76 1.50 104.13
N VAL A 9 -61.17 2.03 103.04
CA VAL A 9 -60.29 1.22 102.18
C VAL A 9 -58.86 1.35 102.71
N VAL A 10 -58.42 0.36 103.49
CA VAL A 10 -57.08 0.30 104.08
C VAL A 10 -56.05 0.01 102.97
N ARG A 11 -55.04 0.88 102.82
CA ARG A 11 -53.92 0.65 101.90
C ARG A 11 -52.93 -0.36 102.51
N PRO A 12 -52.61 -1.49 101.83
CA PRO A 12 -51.70 -2.48 102.39
C PRO A 12 -50.24 -2.02 102.33
N ALA A 13 -49.64 -1.73 103.49
CA ALA A 13 -48.25 -1.27 103.65
C ALA A 13 -47.16 -2.35 103.38
N GLY A 14 -47.46 -3.34 102.51
CA GLY A 14 -46.56 -4.47 102.20
C GLY A 14 -45.96 -4.46 100.80
N LEU A 15 -46.50 -3.67 99.85
CA LEU A 15 -46.11 -3.77 98.44
C LEU A 15 -44.74 -3.12 98.14
N GLU A 16 -44.43 -1.98 98.76
CA GLU A 16 -43.14 -1.30 98.55
C GLU A 16 -41.95 -2.12 99.08
N ALA A 17 -42.14 -2.85 100.18
CA ALA A 17 -41.14 -3.77 100.72
C ALA A 17 -40.85 -4.96 99.78
N GLN A 18 -41.87 -5.45 99.05
CA GLN A 18 -41.70 -6.51 98.06
C GLN A 18 -41.03 -5.99 96.77
N LEU A 19 -41.36 -4.78 96.32
CA LEU A 19 -40.70 -4.18 95.14
C LEU A 19 -39.23 -3.84 95.42
N LEU A 20 -38.89 -3.36 96.62
CA LEU A 20 -37.50 -3.15 97.05
C LEU A 20 -36.72 -4.46 97.25
N SER A 21 -37.37 -5.59 97.54
CA SER A 21 -36.69 -6.89 97.59
C SER A 21 -36.45 -7.47 96.19
N ALA A 22 -37.44 -7.35 95.28
CA ALA A 22 -37.34 -7.81 93.90
C ALA A 22 -36.30 -7.03 93.06
N ALA A 23 -36.13 -5.72 93.32
CA ALA A 23 -35.08 -4.93 92.68
C ALA A 23 -33.66 -5.29 93.18
N ARG A 24 -33.53 -5.90 94.36
CA ARG A 24 -32.23 -6.19 95.00
C ARG A 24 -31.68 -7.57 94.67
N SER A 25 -32.50 -8.49 94.15
CA SER A 25 -32.08 -9.84 93.69
C SER A 25 -31.54 -9.88 92.26
N VAL A 26 -31.55 -8.76 91.54
CA VAL A 26 -31.05 -8.66 90.14
C VAL A 26 -29.53 -8.42 90.06
N VAL A 27 -28.83 -8.27 91.18
CA VAL A 27 -27.40 -7.89 91.21
C VAL A 27 -26.60 -8.86 92.09
N LEU A 28 -25.54 -9.43 91.50
CA LEU A 28 -24.56 -10.40 92.06
C LEU A 28 -24.96 -11.88 92.11
N VAL A 29 -25.17 -12.48 90.93
CA VAL A 29 -24.61 -13.82 90.68
C VAL A 29 -23.22 -13.60 90.08
N GLU A 30 -22.16 -14.03 90.77
CA GLU A 30 -20.82 -14.00 90.18
C GLU A 30 -20.77 -14.90 88.93
N PRO A 31 -20.36 -14.39 87.76
CA PRO A 31 -20.36 -15.18 86.54
C PRO A 31 -19.37 -16.34 86.66
N SER A 32 -19.87 -17.57 86.50
CA SER A 32 -19.08 -18.78 86.70
C SER A 32 -17.81 -18.77 85.83
N GLN A 33 -16.69 -19.18 86.43
CA GLN A 33 -15.38 -19.16 85.75
C GLN A 33 -15.40 -20.01 84.47
N VAL A 34 -16.16 -21.11 84.47
CA VAL A 34 -16.40 -21.98 83.31
C VAL A 34 -17.13 -21.25 82.19
N GLY A 35 -18.16 -20.46 82.49
CA GLY A 35 -18.91 -19.69 81.48
C GLY A 35 -18.03 -18.63 80.79
N ARG A 36 -17.16 -17.96 81.55
CA ARG A 36 -16.16 -17.02 81.00
C ARG A 36 -15.13 -17.73 80.11
N ALA A 37 -14.64 -18.91 80.51
CA ALA A 37 -13.70 -19.69 79.71
C ALA A 37 -14.31 -20.15 78.37
N ILE A 38 -15.57 -20.60 78.37
CA ILE A 38 -16.27 -20.98 77.13
C ILE A 38 -16.47 -19.76 76.23
N LEU A 39 -16.93 -18.62 76.77
CA LEU A 39 -17.13 -17.40 75.98
C LEU A 39 -15.82 -16.90 75.35
N LEU A 40 -14.72 -16.87 76.11
CA LEU A 40 -13.40 -16.50 75.61
C LEU A 40 -12.87 -17.51 74.58
N GLY A 41 -13.16 -18.81 74.73
CA GLY A 41 -12.83 -19.83 73.74
C GLY A 41 -13.59 -19.63 72.42
N VAL A 42 -14.88 -19.32 72.48
CA VAL A 42 -15.70 -19.01 71.30
C VAL A 42 -15.24 -17.71 70.63
N CYS A 43 -14.96 -16.65 71.39
CA CYS A 43 -14.38 -15.41 70.86
C CYS A 43 -13.00 -15.65 70.24
N GLY A 44 -12.13 -16.44 70.88
CA GLY A 44 -10.82 -16.80 70.37
C GLY A 44 -10.89 -17.60 69.07
N PHE A 45 -11.81 -18.57 68.98
CA PHE A 45 -12.08 -19.30 67.74
C PHE A 45 -12.64 -18.41 66.64
N ALA A 46 -13.57 -17.50 66.95
CA ALA A 46 -14.11 -16.54 65.99
C ALA A 46 -13.03 -15.57 65.47
N VAL A 47 -12.15 -15.08 66.35
CA VAL A 47 -10.99 -14.26 65.95
C VAL A 47 -10.01 -15.06 65.10
N ALA A 48 -9.71 -16.31 65.44
CA ALA A 48 -8.85 -17.17 64.64
C ALA A 48 -9.46 -17.47 63.25
N ALA A 49 -10.77 -17.70 63.18
CA ALA A 49 -11.49 -17.90 61.92
C ALA A 49 -11.54 -16.61 61.07
N LEU A 50 -11.70 -15.44 61.69
CA LEU A 50 -11.61 -14.14 61.00
C LEU A 50 -10.21 -13.87 60.46
N ILE A 51 -9.16 -14.14 61.25
CA ILE A 51 -7.77 -14.05 60.81
C ILE A 51 -7.54 -14.99 59.62
N TRP A 52 -7.96 -16.26 59.73
CA TRP A 52 -7.82 -17.23 58.65
C TRP A 52 -8.59 -16.81 57.38
N ALA A 53 -9.82 -16.33 57.51
CA ALA A 53 -10.62 -15.84 56.39
C ALA A 53 -10.06 -14.56 55.75
N SER A 54 -9.36 -13.71 56.51
CA SER A 54 -8.69 -12.50 56.00
C SER A 54 -7.39 -12.78 55.25
N ILE A 55 -6.76 -13.94 55.51
CA ILE A 55 -5.49 -14.37 54.89
C ILE A 55 -5.73 -15.42 53.78
N GLY A 56 -6.83 -16.18 53.87
CA GLY A 56 -7.17 -17.28 52.98
C GLY A 56 -7.52 -16.82 51.56
N THR A 57 -6.63 -17.08 50.61
CA THR A 57 -6.90 -16.96 49.17
C THR A 57 -7.59 -18.22 48.65
N VAL A 58 -8.65 -18.07 47.85
CA VAL A 58 -9.30 -19.17 47.13
C VAL A 58 -8.92 -19.10 45.66
N ASP A 59 -8.25 -20.14 45.15
CA ASP A 59 -7.86 -20.22 43.74
C ASP A 59 -9.07 -20.51 42.85
N VAL A 60 -9.45 -19.55 42.01
CA VAL A 60 -10.50 -19.70 40.99
C VAL A 60 -9.84 -20.07 39.65
N VAL A 61 -10.19 -21.24 39.11
CA VAL A 61 -9.66 -21.73 37.83
C VAL A 61 -10.71 -21.63 36.71
N ALA A 62 -10.47 -20.75 35.74
CA ALA A 62 -11.21 -20.73 34.48
C ALA A 62 -10.66 -21.80 33.53
N VAL A 63 -11.53 -22.65 32.99
CA VAL A 63 -11.16 -23.68 32.00
C VAL A 63 -11.79 -23.33 30.66
N ALA A 64 -10.95 -23.15 29.65
CA ALA A 64 -11.34 -22.81 28.29
C ALA A 64 -10.76 -23.80 27.28
N GLN A 65 -11.53 -24.12 26.25
CA GLN A 65 -11.03 -24.85 25.09
C GLN A 65 -10.53 -23.87 24.04
N GLY A 66 -9.48 -24.25 23.33
CA GLY A 66 -8.81 -23.36 22.37
C GLY A 66 -7.92 -24.09 21.38
N LYS A 67 -7.48 -23.34 20.37
CA LYS A 67 -6.62 -23.81 19.28
C LYS A 67 -5.30 -23.04 19.30
N VAL A 68 -4.23 -23.70 18.88
CA VAL A 68 -2.93 -23.04 18.71
C VAL A 68 -2.96 -22.23 17.42
N ILE A 69 -2.55 -20.96 17.49
CA ILE A 69 -2.35 -20.05 16.37
C ILE A 69 -0.92 -19.51 16.39
N ALA A 70 -0.40 -19.07 15.25
CA ALA A 70 0.78 -18.23 15.24
C ALA A 70 0.38 -16.81 15.68
N GLY A 71 1.07 -16.22 16.66
CA GLY A 71 0.76 -14.86 17.15
C GLY A 71 1.03 -13.76 16.12
N GLY A 72 1.76 -14.08 15.06
CA GLY A 72 2.02 -13.17 13.94
C GLY A 72 0.76 -12.96 13.11
N ARG A 73 0.43 -11.69 12.82
CA ARG A 73 -0.62 -11.35 11.86
C ARG A 73 -0.29 -12.00 10.51
N SER A 74 -1.09 -12.98 10.12
CA SER A 74 -0.97 -13.63 8.82
C SER A 74 -1.25 -12.63 7.70
N LYS A 75 -0.44 -12.69 6.64
CA LYS A 75 -0.57 -11.81 5.48
C LYS A 75 -1.35 -12.52 4.38
N LEU A 76 -2.49 -11.96 4.00
CA LEU A 76 -3.31 -12.47 2.91
C LEU A 76 -2.67 -12.09 1.56
N ILE A 77 -2.60 -13.05 0.65
CA ILE A 77 -2.16 -12.85 -0.74
C ILE A 77 -3.39 -12.85 -1.62
N GLN A 78 -3.63 -11.73 -2.28
CA GLN A 78 -4.80 -11.48 -3.11
C GLN A 78 -4.36 -10.83 -4.43
N PRO A 79 -4.96 -11.20 -5.57
CA PRO A 79 -4.70 -10.54 -6.83
C PRO A 79 -5.34 -9.15 -6.87
N MET A 80 -4.73 -8.19 -7.57
CA MET A 80 -5.30 -6.84 -7.74
C MET A 80 -6.37 -6.76 -8.84
N ALA A 81 -6.47 -7.78 -9.69
CA ALA A 81 -7.48 -7.91 -10.73
C ALA A 81 -7.90 -9.39 -10.84
N ALA A 82 -9.09 -9.65 -11.37
CA ALA A 82 -9.48 -11.00 -11.76
C ALA A 82 -8.60 -11.49 -12.93
N GLY A 83 -8.21 -12.75 -12.91
CA GLY A 83 -7.36 -13.37 -13.94
C GLY A 83 -7.25 -14.87 -13.75
N VAL A 84 -6.82 -15.58 -14.80
CA VAL A 84 -6.64 -17.04 -14.77
C VAL A 84 -5.30 -17.37 -14.11
N VAL A 85 -5.29 -18.31 -13.17
CA VAL A 85 -4.03 -18.81 -12.57
C VAL A 85 -3.33 -19.71 -13.59
N ARG A 86 -2.11 -19.32 -13.98
CA ARG A 86 -1.26 -20.06 -14.90
C ARG A 86 -0.40 -21.09 -14.16
N ALA A 87 0.18 -20.70 -13.03
CA ALA A 87 1.03 -21.56 -12.22
C ALA A 87 1.00 -21.19 -10.73
N VAL A 88 1.18 -22.19 -9.87
CA VAL A 88 1.40 -22.02 -8.42
C VAL A 88 2.77 -22.61 -8.09
N HIS A 89 3.66 -21.79 -7.53
CA HIS A 89 5.08 -22.12 -7.33
C HIS A 89 5.39 -22.58 -5.89
N VAL A 90 4.38 -22.60 -5.03
CA VAL A 90 4.50 -22.93 -3.61
C VAL A 90 3.53 -24.03 -3.19
N ARG A 91 3.86 -24.70 -2.09
CA ARG A 91 3.05 -25.76 -1.47
C ARG A 91 2.71 -25.39 -0.03
N ASP A 92 1.65 -25.98 0.51
CA ASP A 92 1.25 -25.80 1.90
C ASP A 92 2.40 -26.16 2.85
N GLY A 93 2.70 -25.28 3.81
CA GLY A 93 3.80 -25.42 4.76
C GLY A 93 5.19 -25.11 4.22
N GLN A 94 5.35 -24.72 2.94
CA GLN A 94 6.64 -24.33 2.38
C GLN A 94 7.12 -22.99 2.96
N ALA A 95 8.35 -22.97 3.49
CA ALA A 95 9.00 -21.72 3.89
C ALA A 95 9.34 -20.86 2.66
N VAL A 96 8.95 -19.59 2.70
CA VAL A 96 9.17 -18.59 1.63
C VAL A 96 9.82 -17.33 2.20
N LYS A 97 10.67 -16.68 1.41
CA LYS A 97 11.29 -15.39 1.70
C LYS A 97 10.49 -14.26 1.05
N ALA A 98 10.63 -13.04 1.56
CA ALA A 98 10.03 -11.87 0.95
C ALA A 98 10.53 -11.70 -0.50
N GLY A 99 9.61 -11.47 -1.44
CA GLY A 99 9.89 -11.37 -2.88
C GLY A 99 9.82 -12.68 -3.66
N ASP A 100 9.75 -13.85 -3.01
CA ASP A 100 9.59 -15.14 -3.68
C ASP A 100 8.27 -15.19 -4.47
N LEU A 101 8.30 -15.79 -5.66
CA LEU A 101 7.12 -15.97 -6.52
C LEU A 101 6.21 -17.04 -5.92
N LEU A 102 4.92 -16.71 -5.73
CA LEU A 102 3.91 -17.59 -5.17
C LEU A 102 2.97 -18.12 -6.25
N VAL A 103 2.40 -17.21 -7.05
CA VAL A 103 1.40 -17.50 -8.09
C VAL A 103 1.69 -16.65 -9.31
N GLU A 104 1.61 -17.25 -10.49
CA GLU A 104 1.63 -16.57 -11.79
C GLU A 104 0.23 -16.61 -12.39
N LEU A 105 -0.29 -15.43 -12.78
CA LEU A 105 -1.51 -15.27 -13.55
C LEU A 105 -1.20 -15.23 -15.05
N ASP A 106 -2.15 -15.58 -15.91
CA ASP A 106 -1.98 -15.49 -17.37
C ASP A 106 -1.79 -14.03 -17.81
N PRO A 107 -0.62 -13.65 -18.35
CA PRO A 107 -0.35 -12.27 -18.71
C PRO A 107 -0.91 -11.88 -20.08
N THR A 108 -1.54 -12.79 -20.83
CA THR A 108 -1.86 -12.61 -22.26
C THR A 108 -2.67 -11.34 -22.55
N GLU A 109 -3.73 -11.07 -21.77
CA GLU A 109 -4.55 -9.87 -21.93
C GLU A 109 -3.78 -8.59 -21.57
N ALA A 110 -3.11 -8.57 -20.40
CA ALA A 110 -2.34 -7.42 -19.94
C ALA A 110 -1.15 -7.10 -20.86
N ALA A 111 -0.53 -8.11 -21.46
CA ALA A 111 0.56 -7.97 -22.43
C ALA A 111 0.07 -7.55 -23.83
N ALA A 112 -1.17 -7.86 -24.20
CA ALA A 112 -1.81 -7.31 -25.39
C ALA A 112 -2.15 -5.83 -25.19
N GLU A 113 -2.78 -5.47 -24.07
CA GLU A 113 -3.12 -4.09 -23.69
C GLU A 113 -1.87 -3.19 -23.58
N TYR A 114 -0.80 -3.69 -22.96
CA TYR A 114 0.49 -2.98 -22.89
C TYR A 114 1.11 -2.76 -24.27
N ARG A 115 1.15 -3.79 -25.14
CA ARG A 115 1.68 -3.62 -26.50
C ARG A 115 0.86 -2.64 -27.33
N GLN A 116 -0.47 -2.75 -27.29
CA GLN A 116 -1.37 -1.85 -28.02
C GLN A 116 -1.19 -0.39 -27.60
N THR A 117 -1.14 -0.11 -26.30
CA THR A 117 -0.93 1.26 -25.78
C THR A 117 0.48 1.78 -26.07
N HIS A 118 1.50 0.91 -26.01
CA HIS A 118 2.89 1.27 -26.34
C HIS A 118 3.08 1.56 -27.84
N GLU A 119 2.50 0.76 -28.72
CA GLU A 119 2.49 0.99 -30.18
C GLU A 119 1.73 2.28 -30.54
N ALA A 120 0.60 2.55 -29.87
CA ALA A 120 -0.13 3.82 -30.03
C ALA A 120 0.71 5.03 -29.58
N LEU A 121 1.39 4.95 -28.43
CA LEU A 121 2.30 5.99 -27.95
C LEU A 121 3.47 6.22 -28.92
N ALA A 122 4.06 5.16 -29.46
CA ALA A 122 5.12 5.26 -30.46
C ALA A 122 4.65 5.94 -31.75
N GLY A 123 3.42 5.63 -32.21
CA GLY A 123 2.79 6.28 -33.36
C GLY A 123 2.63 7.79 -33.17
N VAL A 124 2.00 8.21 -32.06
CA VAL A 124 1.80 9.65 -31.76
C VAL A 124 3.14 10.36 -31.50
N SER A 125 4.13 9.68 -30.94
CA SER A 125 5.48 10.24 -30.76
C SER A 125 6.18 10.52 -32.10
N LEU A 126 5.93 9.70 -33.13
CA LEU A 126 6.40 9.98 -34.49
C LEU A 126 5.63 11.14 -35.14
N ASP A 127 4.33 11.27 -34.90
CA ASP A 127 3.55 12.43 -35.34
C ASP A 127 4.08 13.73 -34.71
N LEU A 128 4.40 13.71 -33.41
CA LEU A 128 5.01 14.83 -32.70
C LEU A 128 6.36 15.24 -33.34
N ALA A 129 7.23 14.27 -33.61
CA ALA A 129 8.52 14.50 -34.29
C ALA A 129 8.33 15.06 -35.71
N ARG A 130 7.36 14.55 -36.48
CA ARG A 130 7.00 15.05 -37.82
C ARG A 130 6.48 16.48 -37.79
N LEU A 131 5.55 16.79 -36.90
CA LEU A 131 4.96 18.12 -36.76
C LEU A 131 5.99 19.15 -36.28
N THR A 132 6.85 18.77 -35.32
CA THR A 132 7.98 19.60 -34.86
C THR A 132 8.95 19.91 -36.00
N ALA A 133 9.27 18.92 -36.85
CA ALA A 133 10.14 19.12 -38.01
C ALA A 133 9.52 20.09 -39.03
N LEU A 134 8.24 19.90 -39.38
CA LEU A 134 7.49 20.77 -40.29
C LEU A 134 7.36 22.21 -39.76
N LEU A 135 7.17 22.39 -38.45
CA LEU A 135 7.08 23.71 -37.82
C LEU A 135 8.46 24.41 -37.76
N THR A 136 9.56 23.67 -37.74
CA THR A 136 10.93 24.20 -37.66
C THR A 136 11.49 24.58 -39.04
N ASP A 137 11.39 23.68 -40.04
CA ASP A 137 11.69 23.99 -41.44
C ASP A 137 10.80 23.15 -42.36
N ALA A 138 9.66 23.72 -42.77
CA ALA A 138 8.75 23.08 -43.73
C ALA A 138 9.37 22.84 -45.13
N ARG A 139 10.51 23.45 -45.47
CA ARG A 139 11.20 23.23 -46.76
C ARG A 139 12.17 22.06 -46.72
N HIS A 140 12.74 21.75 -45.56
CA HIS A 140 13.66 20.63 -45.37
C HIS A 140 13.43 19.88 -44.04
N PRO A 141 12.21 19.38 -43.79
CA PRO A 141 11.87 18.76 -42.51
C PRO A 141 12.70 17.50 -42.24
N GLU A 142 13.25 16.84 -43.28
CA GLU A 142 14.13 15.67 -43.16
C GLU A 142 15.43 15.95 -42.40
N LYS A 143 15.91 17.19 -42.38
CA LYS A 143 17.13 17.60 -41.63
C LYS A 143 16.87 17.80 -40.15
N VAL A 144 15.62 18.07 -39.78
CA VAL A 144 15.20 18.34 -38.39
C VAL A 144 14.54 17.11 -37.76
N PHE A 145 13.92 16.24 -38.57
CA PHE A 145 13.23 15.04 -38.12
C PHE A 145 14.18 14.10 -37.34
N ARG A 146 13.85 13.88 -36.06
CA ARG A 146 14.54 12.94 -35.18
C ARG A 146 13.60 11.77 -34.90
N GLN A 147 13.97 10.56 -35.32
CA GLN A 147 13.23 9.37 -34.91
C GLN A 147 13.51 9.07 -33.41
N PRO A 148 12.52 8.58 -32.67
CA PRO A 148 12.77 7.84 -31.43
C PRO A 148 13.68 6.62 -31.71
N SER A 149 14.52 6.25 -30.75
CA SER A 149 15.47 5.14 -30.90
C SER A 149 14.78 3.79 -31.13
N ASP A 150 13.59 3.62 -30.55
CA ASP A 150 12.91 2.33 -30.41
C ASP A 150 11.71 2.19 -31.36
N ALA A 151 11.59 3.11 -32.35
CA ALA A 151 10.48 3.14 -33.30
C ALA A 151 10.62 2.09 -34.41
N ASP A 152 9.50 1.45 -34.80
CA ASP A 152 9.46 0.51 -35.92
C ASP A 152 9.87 1.22 -37.24
N PRO A 153 10.88 0.70 -37.97
CA PRO A 153 11.29 1.24 -39.28
C PRO A 153 10.15 1.41 -40.29
N VAL A 154 9.14 0.53 -40.27
CA VAL A 154 7.97 0.60 -41.16
C VAL A 154 7.10 1.82 -40.81
N MET A 155 6.90 2.09 -39.52
CA MET A 155 6.16 3.28 -39.06
C MET A 155 6.94 4.57 -39.35
N VAL A 156 8.26 4.57 -39.15
CA VAL A 156 9.14 5.71 -39.48
C VAL A 156 9.07 6.04 -40.97
N GLU A 157 9.14 5.04 -41.85
CA GLU A 157 9.05 5.23 -43.30
C GLU A 157 7.66 5.74 -43.74
N ALA A 158 6.57 5.21 -43.16
CA ALA A 158 5.23 5.73 -43.40
C ALA A 158 5.10 7.21 -43.00
N GLN A 159 5.67 7.59 -41.85
CA GLN A 159 5.66 8.97 -41.35
C GLN A 159 6.52 9.92 -42.20
N ARG A 160 7.65 9.47 -42.75
CA ARG A 160 8.43 10.25 -43.73
C ARG A 160 7.62 10.56 -44.99
N ARG A 161 6.87 9.59 -45.53
CA ARG A 161 6.02 9.82 -46.71
C ARG A 161 4.91 10.83 -46.45
N LEU A 162 4.30 10.79 -45.26
CA LEU A 162 3.31 11.78 -44.83
C LEU A 162 3.94 13.18 -44.66
N MET A 163 5.15 13.25 -44.09
CA MET A 163 5.94 14.47 -43.94
C MET A 163 6.25 15.12 -45.28
N ASP A 164 6.78 14.35 -46.23
CA ASP A 164 7.10 14.83 -47.59
C ASP A 164 5.86 15.33 -48.34
N SER A 165 4.74 14.63 -48.19
CA SER A 165 3.46 15.03 -48.78
C SER A 165 2.99 16.39 -48.22
N ARG A 166 3.00 16.55 -46.88
CA ARG A 166 2.60 17.79 -46.19
C ARG A 166 3.55 18.95 -46.48
N ALA A 167 4.86 18.69 -46.58
CA ALA A 167 5.86 19.69 -46.97
C ALA A 167 5.62 20.22 -48.40
N ARG A 168 5.32 19.33 -49.35
CA ARG A 168 4.97 19.72 -50.74
C ARG A 168 3.67 20.51 -50.82
N GLU A 169 2.67 20.16 -50.00
CA GLU A 169 1.42 20.91 -49.88
C GLU A 169 1.68 22.36 -49.41
N ILE A 170 2.42 22.51 -48.30
CA ILE A 170 2.82 23.81 -47.74
C ILE A 170 3.62 24.63 -48.76
N ALA A 171 4.60 24.01 -49.42
CA ALA A 171 5.40 24.66 -50.45
C ALA A 171 4.55 25.13 -51.66
N THR A 172 3.54 24.35 -52.06
CA THR A 172 2.63 24.70 -53.16
C THR A 172 1.74 25.89 -52.79
N GLN A 173 1.21 25.91 -51.55
CA GLN A 173 0.38 27.01 -51.05
C GLN A 173 1.16 28.32 -50.96
N LEU A 174 2.37 28.29 -50.38
CA LEU A 174 3.26 29.45 -50.29
C LEU A 174 3.70 29.94 -51.68
N SER A 175 4.16 29.04 -52.55
CA SER A 175 4.58 29.39 -53.91
C SER A 175 3.46 30.03 -54.74
N GLY A 176 2.20 29.61 -54.55
CA GLY A 176 1.04 30.23 -55.20
C GLY A 176 0.83 31.69 -54.78
N ALA A 177 0.94 31.98 -53.47
CA ALA A 177 0.82 33.34 -52.94
C ALA A 177 2.03 34.23 -53.32
N GLU A 178 3.25 33.66 -53.30
CA GLU A 178 4.46 34.33 -53.77
C GLU A 178 4.41 34.67 -55.27
N ALA A 179 3.84 33.78 -56.09
CA ALA A 179 3.66 34.01 -57.52
C ALA A 179 2.68 35.16 -57.84
N ASP A 180 1.57 35.31 -57.08
CA ASP A 180 0.68 36.47 -57.26
C ASP A 180 1.38 37.78 -56.88
N LEU A 181 2.14 37.78 -55.78
CA LEU A 181 2.93 38.94 -55.36
C LEU A 181 3.99 39.30 -56.41
N MET A 182 4.70 38.32 -56.96
CA MET A 182 5.69 38.52 -58.02
C MET A 182 5.05 39.07 -59.30
N ARG A 183 3.88 38.54 -59.70
CA ARG A 183 3.10 39.03 -60.84
C ARG A 183 2.75 40.51 -60.71
N ARG A 184 2.23 40.92 -59.55
CA ARG A 184 1.87 42.33 -59.27
C ARG A 184 3.09 43.25 -59.24
N ARG A 185 4.22 42.80 -58.68
CA ARG A 185 5.49 43.55 -58.69
C ARG A 185 6.03 43.73 -60.11
N ALA A 186 5.88 42.72 -60.99
CA ALA A 186 6.22 42.86 -62.41
C ALA A 186 5.29 43.84 -63.15
N GLU A 187 3.98 43.84 -62.85
CA GLU A 187 3.03 44.82 -63.39
C GLU A 187 3.38 46.25 -62.96
N ALA A 188 3.72 46.46 -61.67
CA ALA A 188 4.18 47.75 -61.16
C ALA A 188 5.45 48.23 -61.86
N ALA A 189 6.41 47.34 -62.11
CA ALA A 189 7.63 47.67 -62.86
C ALA A 189 7.33 48.11 -64.30
N SER A 190 6.37 47.47 -64.97
CA SER A 190 5.91 47.84 -66.32
C SER A 190 5.27 49.23 -66.33
N VAL A 191 4.32 49.51 -65.44
CA VAL A 191 3.66 50.82 -65.33
C VAL A 191 4.65 51.92 -64.93
N LYS A 192 5.61 51.62 -64.06
CA LYS A 192 6.70 52.55 -63.72
C LYS A 192 7.56 52.91 -64.93
N GLY A 193 7.86 51.95 -65.81
CA GLY A 193 8.58 52.21 -67.06
C GLY A 193 7.78 53.05 -68.06
N GLN A 194 6.46 52.83 -68.14
CA GLN A 194 5.56 53.64 -68.96
C GLN A 194 5.46 55.08 -68.44
N LEU A 195 5.36 55.28 -67.11
CA LEU A 195 5.38 56.60 -66.48
C LEU A 195 6.67 57.35 -66.78
N ALA A 196 7.84 56.73 -66.55
CA ALA A 196 9.13 57.36 -66.81
C ALA A 196 9.25 57.87 -68.26
N LYS A 197 8.76 57.10 -69.24
CA LYS A 197 8.71 57.53 -70.64
C LYS A 197 7.83 58.76 -70.86
N ILE A 198 6.65 58.83 -70.24
CA ILE A 198 5.76 60.00 -70.37
C ILE A 198 6.35 61.21 -69.63
N ASP A 199 6.95 61.01 -68.46
CA ASP A 199 7.62 62.06 -67.68
C ASP A 199 8.78 62.70 -68.46
N GLU A 200 9.52 61.92 -69.26
CA GLU A 200 10.55 62.41 -70.19
C GLU A 200 9.98 63.13 -71.43
N MET A 201 8.83 62.68 -71.95
CA MET A 201 8.20 63.26 -73.15
C MET A 201 7.41 64.55 -72.88
N LEU A 202 6.79 64.67 -71.71
CA LEU A 202 5.99 65.82 -71.29
C LEU A 202 6.69 67.19 -71.42
N PRO A 203 7.93 67.40 -70.92
CA PRO A 203 8.61 68.69 -71.09
C PRO A 203 8.88 69.04 -72.56
N LEU A 204 9.12 68.04 -73.42
CA LEU A 204 9.29 68.24 -74.86
C LEU A 204 7.97 68.64 -75.54
N ALA A 205 6.87 67.98 -75.17
CA ALA A 205 5.52 68.33 -75.65
C ALA A 205 5.11 69.75 -75.20
N ARG A 206 5.39 70.08 -73.93
CA ARG A 206 5.08 71.40 -73.34
C ARG A 206 5.87 72.52 -74.02
N GLY A 207 7.19 72.37 -74.13
CA GLY A 207 8.05 73.33 -74.83
C GLY A 207 7.67 73.49 -76.31
N ARG A 208 7.23 72.42 -76.99
CA ARG A 208 6.71 72.50 -78.36
C ARG A 208 5.41 73.30 -78.45
N SER A 209 4.47 73.12 -77.51
CA SER A 209 3.24 73.92 -77.48
C SER A 209 3.53 75.39 -77.20
N GLU A 210 4.38 75.68 -76.21
CA GLU A 210 4.78 77.04 -75.83
C GLU A 210 5.47 77.80 -76.98
N ALA A 211 6.45 77.17 -77.65
CA ALA A 211 7.12 77.76 -78.80
C ALA A 211 6.16 78.00 -79.99
N ARG A 212 5.18 77.11 -80.20
CA ARG A 212 4.13 77.30 -81.22
C ARG A 212 3.16 78.42 -80.85
N ARG A 213 2.83 78.58 -79.56
CA ARG A 213 2.03 79.70 -79.06
C ARG A 213 2.73 81.03 -79.34
N GLU A 214 4.01 81.15 -78.95
CA GLU A 214 4.79 82.37 -79.13
C GLU A 214 4.92 82.78 -80.61
N LEU A 215 5.16 81.81 -81.51
CA LEU A 215 5.20 82.06 -82.95
C LEU A 215 3.85 82.52 -83.50
N ALA A 216 2.74 81.94 -83.03
CA ALA A 216 1.39 82.33 -83.45
C ALA A 216 0.99 83.73 -82.92
N GLU A 217 1.33 84.05 -81.66
CA GLU A 217 1.09 85.36 -81.04
C GLU A 217 1.86 86.49 -81.77
N LYS A 218 3.09 86.20 -82.22
CA LYS A 218 3.91 87.12 -83.02
C LYS A 218 3.52 87.18 -84.51
N GLY A 219 2.52 86.42 -84.95
CA GLY A 219 2.07 86.38 -86.35
C GLY A 219 2.96 85.59 -87.31
N TYR A 220 4.02 84.93 -86.82
CA TYR A 220 4.95 84.12 -87.63
C TYR A 220 4.57 82.63 -87.70
N GLY A 221 3.46 82.22 -87.07
CA GLY A 221 3.04 80.81 -86.97
C GLY A 221 1.52 80.62 -87.14
N SER A 222 1.14 79.41 -87.57
CA SER A 222 -0.27 79.01 -87.69
C SER A 222 -0.89 78.70 -86.31
N ARG A 223 -2.05 79.33 -86.02
CA ARG A 223 -2.83 79.08 -84.80
C ARG A 223 -3.33 77.62 -84.70
N MET A 224 -3.63 76.97 -85.83
CA MET A 224 -3.98 75.55 -85.86
C MET A 224 -2.82 74.69 -85.37
N ALA A 225 -1.59 74.97 -85.83
CA ALA A 225 -0.42 74.20 -85.42
C ALA A 225 -0.02 74.41 -83.94
N TRP A 226 -0.53 75.45 -83.28
CA TRP A 226 -0.48 75.58 -81.82
C TRP A 226 -1.58 74.73 -81.16
N MET A 227 -2.82 74.79 -81.65
CA MET A 227 -3.93 73.96 -81.14
C MET A 227 -3.61 72.45 -81.24
N ASP A 228 -3.03 72.00 -82.36
CA ASP A 228 -2.59 70.60 -82.54
C ASP A 228 -1.51 70.21 -81.51
N ALA A 229 -0.56 71.10 -81.22
CA ALA A 229 0.49 70.88 -80.23
C ALA A 229 -0.05 70.91 -78.79
N GLN A 230 -1.04 71.77 -78.51
CA GLN A 230 -1.72 71.85 -77.23
C GLN A 230 -2.59 70.61 -76.97
N GLN A 231 -3.25 70.07 -78.00
CA GLN A 231 -3.97 68.81 -77.92
C GLN A 231 -3.01 67.65 -77.63
N GLN A 232 -1.89 67.56 -78.35
CA GLN A 232 -0.86 66.54 -78.09
C GLN A 232 -0.27 66.59 -76.67
N LEU A 233 -0.13 67.79 -76.09
CA LEU A 233 0.26 67.96 -74.68
C LEU A 233 -0.84 67.44 -73.74
N LEU A 234 -2.09 67.85 -73.95
CA LEU A 234 -3.23 67.44 -73.12
C LEU A 234 -3.43 65.91 -73.14
N ASP A 235 -3.30 65.29 -74.31
CA ASP A 235 -3.38 63.83 -74.47
C ASP A 235 -2.30 63.12 -73.64
N GLN A 236 -1.08 63.66 -73.56
CA GLN A 236 -0.01 63.09 -72.72
C GLN A 236 -0.20 63.35 -71.22
N GLU A 237 -0.69 64.54 -70.83
CA GLU A 237 -1.04 64.84 -69.43
C GLU A 237 -2.20 63.94 -68.94
N GLN A 238 -3.17 63.64 -69.82
CA GLN A 238 -4.23 62.66 -69.53
C GLN A 238 -3.68 61.23 -69.43
N GLN A 239 -2.80 60.80 -70.33
CA GLN A 239 -2.15 59.48 -70.24
C GLN A 239 -1.31 59.33 -68.96
N GLN A 240 -0.56 60.36 -68.57
CA GLN A 240 0.18 60.38 -67.30
C GLN A 240 -0.78 60.19 -66.12
N THR A 241 -1.90 60.93 -66.10
CA THR A 241 -2.91 60.85 -65.04
C THR A 241 -3.50 59.43 -64.92
N VAL A 242 -3.80 58.78 -66.05
CA VAL A 242 -4.29 57.40 -66.08
C VAL A 242 -3.25 56.41 -65.53
N LEU A 243 -1.98 56.55 -65.92
CA LEU A 243 -0.91 55.69 -65.41
C LEU A 243 -0.61 55.92 -63.92
N ILE A 244 -0.73 57.15 -63.42
CA ILE A 244 -0.62 57.47 -61.99
C ILE A 244 -1.75 56.77 -61.22
N GLY A 245 -2.99 56.84 -61.71
CA GLY A 245 -4.12 56.09 -61.14
C GLY A 245 -3.87 54.59 -61.11
N ARG A 246 -3.41 54.01 -62.23
CA ARG A 246 -3.08 52.58 -62.32
C ARG A 246 -1.93 52.18 -61.40
N LYS A 247 -0.93 53.04 -61.21
CA LYS A 247 0.16 52.82 -60.25
C LYS A 247 -0.39 52.66 -58.83
N PHE A 248 -1.24 53.57 -58.37
CA PHE A 248 -1.83 53.47 -57.02
C PHE A 248 -2.71 52.22 -56.85
N GLU A 249 -3.47 51.84 -57.88
CA GLU A 249 -4.25 50.59 -57.90
C GLU A 249 -3.34 49.35 -57.71
N ILE A 250 -2.22 49.27 -58.45
CA ILE A 250 -1.28 48.16 -58.34
C ILE A 250 -0.55 48.18 -57.00
N GLU A 251 -0.15 49.34 -56.47
CA GLU A 251 0.48 49.47 -55.15
C GLU A 251 -0.45 48.96 -54.02
N ALA A 252 -1.74 49.32 -54.06
CA ALA A 252 -2.75 48.75 -53.17
C ALA A 252 -2.92 47.23 -53.38
N GLY A 253 -2.86 46.76 -54.63
CA GLY A 253 -2.88 45.34 -54.98
C GLY A 253 -1.67 44.56 -54.44
N ILE A 254 -0.46 45.15 -54.45
CA ILE A 254 0.75 44.56 -53.85
C ILE A 254 0.58 44.45 -52.34
N ALA A 255 0.12 45.52 -51.67
CA ALA A 255 -0.13 45.48 -50.23
C ALA A 255 -1.16 44.40 -49.84
N ALA A 256 -2.21 44.20 -50.66
CA ALA A 256 -3.17 43.13 -50.48
C ALA A 256 -2.56 41.73 -50.67
N ALA A 257 -1.74 41.51 -51.71
CA ALA A 257 -1.05 40.25 -51.95
C ALA A 257 -0.02 39.90 -50.85
N GLU A 258 0.73 40.89 -50.36
CA GLU A 258 1.62 40.72 -49.20
C GLU A 258 0.84 40.37 -47.93
N SER A 259 -0.33 40.99 -47.73
CA SER A 259 -1.21 40.62 -46.61
C SER A 259 -1.78 39.21 -46.75
N GLN A 260 -2.06 38.75 -47.98
CA GLN A 260 -2.52 37.39 -48.23
C GLN A 260 -1.41 36.36 -48.01
N LEU A 261 -0.18 36.63 -48.46
CA LEU A 261 0.99 35.78 -48.19
C LEU A 261 1.26 35.64 -46.67
N ARG A 262 1.20 36.75 -45.92
CA ARG A 262 1.29 36.73 -44.44
C ARG A 262 0.16 35.92 -43.81
N ARG A 263 -1.08 36.07 -44.30
CA ARG A 263 -2.24 35.32 -43.82
C ARG A 263 -2.06 33.82 -44.05
N THR A 264 -1.76 33.39 -45.27
CA THR A 264 -1.53 31.98 -45.61
C THR A 264 -0.39 31.37 -44.78
N SER A 265 0.71 32.11 -44.57
CA SER A 265 1.80 31.66 -43.69
C SER A 265 1.33 31.44 -42.24
N ALA A 266 0.58 32.39 -41.69
CA ALA A 266 0.04 32.30 -40.32
C ALA A 266 -1.04 31.22 -40.16
N GLU A 267 -1.84 30.96 -41.20
CA GLU A 267 -2.84 29.88 -41.23
C GLU A 267 -2.18 28.49 -41.20
N ILE A 268 -1.10 28.31 -41.97
CA ILE A 268 -0.27 27.09 -41.95
C ILE A 268 0.38 26.89 -40.57
N GLU A 269 1.03 27.93 -40.03
CA GLU A 269 1.69 27.89 -38.72
C GLU A 269 0.68 27.60 -37.59
N ARG A 270 -0.53 28.15 -37.67
CA ARG A 270 -1.62 27.85 -36.72
C ARG A 270 -2.08 26.40 -36.84
N SER A 271 -2.34 25.89 -38.05
CA SER A 271 -2.75 24.49 -38.26
C SER A 271 -1.73 23.52 -37.66
N LEU A 272 -0.43 23.75 -37.95
CA LEU A 272 0.64 22.90 -37.42
C LEU A 272 0.76 22.97 -35.89
N ARG A 273 0.53 24.14 -35.27
CA ARG A 273 0.50 24.27 -33.80
C ARG A 273 -0.72 23.61 -33.17
N ASP A 274 -1.90 23.73 -33.77
CA ASP A 274 -3.13 23.10 -33.29
C ASP A 274 -2.99 21.56 -33.36
N GLU A 275 -2.47 21.03 -34.47
CA GLU A 275 -2.11 19.62 -34.65
C GLU A 275 -1.06 19.15 -33.62
N LEU A 276 -0.02 19.96 -33.38
CA LEU A 276 1.05 19.66 -32.41
C LEU A 276 0.51 19.60 -30.97
N ALA A 277 -0.29 20.58 -30.55
CA ALA A 277 -0.87 20.62 -29.21
C ALA A 277 -1.89 19.48 -28.97
N GLU A 278 -2.52 18.95 -30.02
CA GLU A 278 -3.30 17.71 -29.92
C GLU A 278 -2.40 16.48 -29.76
N ALA A 279 -1.30 16.38 -30.51
CA ALA A 279 -0.33 15.31 -30.38
C ALA A 279 0.34 15.28 -28.99
N GLU A 280 0.74 16.42 -28.45
CA GLU A 280 1.32 16.55 -27.09
C GLU A 280 0.38 16.01 -26.01
N ARG A 281 -0.90 16.42 -26.03
CA ARG A 281 -1.92 15.92 -25.09
C ARG A 281 -2.16 14.41 -25.22
N LYS A 282 -2.10 13.87 -26.44
CA LYS A 282 -2.18 12.42 -26.68
C LYS A 282 -0.95 11.68 -26.16
N VAL A 283 0.25 12.22 -26.32
CA VAL A 283 1.49 11.66 -25.74
C VAL A 283 1.39 11.61 -24.22
N GLU A 284 0.91 12.67 -23.57
CA GLU A 284 0.74 12.70 -22.11
C GLU A 284 -0.27 11.62 -21.64
N SER A 285 -1.46 11.56 -22.24
CA SER A 285 -2.49 10.54 -21.92
C SER A 285 -1.96 9.12 -22.12
N LEU A 286 -1.39 8.83 -23.29
CA LEU A 286 -0.88 7.51 -23.63
C LEU A 286 0.32 7.11 -22.78
N THR A 287 1.15 8.05 -22.33
CA THR A 287 2.25 7.77 -21.38
C THR A 287 1.71 7.30 -20.03
N GLN A 288 0.62 7.91 -19.54
CA GLN A 288 -0.06 7.46 -18.32
C GLN A 288 -0.72 6.09 -18.50
N GLU A 289 -1.35 5.85 -19.66
CA GLU A 289 -1.96 4.55 -20.00
C GLU A 289 -0.92 3.43 -20.11
N VAL A 290 0.20 3.65 -20.81
CA VAL A 290 1.33 2.69 -20.90
C VAL A 290 1.91 2.40 -19.52
N THR A 291 2.06 3.43 -18.67
CA THR A 291 2.51 3.25 -17.27
C THR A 291 1.55 2.36 -16.48
N LYS A 292 0.24 2.60 -16.60
CA LYS A 292 -0.82 1.83 -15.94
C LYS A 292 -0.90 0.38 -16.47
N ALA A 293 -0.79 0.18 -17.78
CA ALA A 293 -0.77 -1.14 -18.42
C ALA A 293 0.48 -1.92 -18.02
N GLY A 294 1.65 -1.27 -17.97
CA GLY A 294 2.90 -1.87 -17.49
C GLY A 294 2.84 -2.30 -16.02
N GLN A 295 2.23 -1.49 -15.15
CA GLN A 295 1.95 -1.89 -13.76
C GLN A 295 0.99 -3.09 -13.71
N LYS A 296 -0.12 -3.07 -14.46
CA LYS A 296 -1.09 -4.18 -14.55
C LYS A 296 -0.43 -5.47 -15.05
N LEU A 297 0.53 -5.40 -15.96
CA LEU A 297 1.31 -6.52 -16.47
C LEU A 297 2.31 -7.05 -15.42
N GLY A 298 3.01 -6.18 -14.69
CA GLY A 298 3.90 -6.60 -13.59
C GLY A 298 3.16 -7.30 -12.44
N LEU A 299 1.92 -6.86 -12.16
CA LEU A 299 1.04 -7.42 -11.14
C LEU A 299 0.45 -8.80 -11.47
N GLN A 300 0.74 -9.35 -12.66
CA GLN A 300 0.42 -10.75 -12.99
C GLN A 300 1.30 -11.76 -12.23
N THR A 301 2.37 -11.30 -11.57
CA THR A 301 3.20 -12.13 -10.68
C THR A 301 2.95 -11.78 -9.21
N LEU A 302 2.38 -12.72 -8.45
CA LEU A 302 2.11 -12.55 -7.02
C LEU A 302 3.29 -13.05 -6.19
N ARG A 303 3.85 -12.17 -5.36
CA ARG A 303 5.07 -12.40 -4.57
C ARG A 303 4.82 -12.30 -3.07
N ALA A 304 5.65 -12.98 -2.28
CA ALA A 304 5.61 -12.93 -0.83
C ALA A 304 5.84 -11.49 -0.31
N PRO A 305 4.88 -10.91 0.46
CA PRO A 305 4.82 -9.46 0.66
C PRO A 305 5.63 -8.99 1.87
N VAL A 306 6.38 -7.90 1.66
CA VAL A 306 7.06 -7.16 2.73
C VAL A 306 6.07 -6.42 3.64
N GLY A 307 4.97 -5.88 3.11
CA GLY A 307 3.91 -5.19 3.85
C GLY A 307 2.60 -5.97 3.98
N GLY A 308 1.58 -5.37 4.57
CA GLY A 308 0.19 -5.85 4.47
C GLY A 308 -0.53 -5.14 3.31
N VAL A 309 -1.35 -5.86 2.56
CA VAL A 309 -2.19 -5.32 1.48
C VAL A 309 -3.65 -5.56 1.84
N VAL A 310 -4.51 -4.56 1.60
CA VAL A 310 -5.95 -4.63 1.88
C VAL A 310 -6.70 -4.39 0.58
N THR A 311 -7.22 -5.46 -0.01
CA THR A 311 -8.12 -5.42 -1.18
C THR A 311 -9.36 -6.29 -0.91
N GLN A 312 -10.38 -6.19 -1.77
CA GLN A 312 -11.61 -6.99 -1.68
C GLN A 312 -11.57 -8.24 -2.58
N ALA A 313 -10.38 -8.72 -2.91
CA ALA A 313 -10.21 -9.83 -3.84
C ALA A 313 -10.16 -11.18 -3.11
N GLN A 314 -10.37 -12.28 -3.85
CA GLN A 314 -10.31 -13.62 -3.27
C GLN A 314 -8.88 -13.96 -2.82
N THR A 315 -8.72 -14.37 -1.56
CA THR A 315 -7.44 -14.83 -1.01
C THR A 315 -6.98 -16.10 -1.72
N LEU A 316 -5.79 -16.06 -2.31
CA LEU A 316 -5.14 -17.17 -3.00
C LEU A 316 -4.13 -17.90 -2.10
N ALA A 317 -3.47 -17.19 -1.18
CA ALA A 317 -2.53 -17.77 -0.22
C ALA A 317 -2.49 -16.96 1.08
N VAL A 318 -1.95 -17.56 2.15
CA VAL A 318 -1.77 -16.94 3.46
C VAL A 318 -0.34 -17.17 3.93
N VAL A 319 0.42 -16.10 4.17
CA VAL A 319 1.82 -16.18 4.62
C VAL A 319 1.90 -15.87 6.12
N VAL A 320 2.49 -16.78 6.89
CA VAL A 320 2.66 -16.67 8.35
C VAL A 320 4.14 -16.40 8.67
N PRO A 321 4.48 -15.38 9.48
CA PRO A 321 5.87 -15.11 9.88
C PRO A 321 6.47 -16.22 10.74
N ALA A 322 7.67 -16.70 10.40
CA ALA A 322 8.34 -17.78 11.14
C ALA A 322 8.78 -17.37 12.57
N ASP A 323 9.11 -16.09 12.79
CA ASP A 323 9.59 -15.57 14.08
C ASP A 323 8.46 -15.20 15.06
N SER A 324 7.19 -15.45 14.72
CA SER A 324 6.10 -15.20 15.66
C SER A 324 5.96 -16.35 16.67
N GLY A 325 5.87 -15.99 17.96
CA GLY A 325 5.57 -16.94 19.03
C GLY A 325 4.22 -17.65 18.82
N LEU A 326 4.05 -18.82 19.44
CA LEU A 326 2.78 -19.52 19.44
C LEU A 326 1.85 -18.90 20.49
N GLU A 327 0.67 -18.50 20.05
CA GLU A 327 -0.43 -18.08 20.91
C GLU A 327 -1.49 -19.19 20.93
N VAL A 328 -2.21 -19.34 22.04
CA VAL A 328 -3.44 -20.15 22.09
C VAL A 328 -4.62 -19.20 22.10
N GLU A 329 -5.47 -19.30 21.06
CA GLU A 329 -6.76 -18.63 21.03
C GLU A 329 -7.81 -19.57 21.64
N ALA A 330 -8.38 -19.18 22.78
CA ALA A 330 -9.35 -19.97 23.53
C ALA A 330 -10.63 -19.18 23.80
N MET A 331 -11.75 -19.88 23.93
CA MET A 331 -13.07 -19.27 24.20
C MET A 331 -13.46 -19.49 25.66
N VAL A 332 -13.71 -18.40 26.39
CA VAL A 332 -14.10 -18.41 27.81
C VAL A 332 -15.59 -18.12 27.94
N LEU A 333 -16.27 -18.87 28.81
CA LEU A 333 -17.69 -18.63 29.11
C LEU A 333 -17.89 -17.33 29.89
N ASN A 334 -19.01 -16.63 29.63
CA ASN A 334 -19.36 -15.36 30.29
C ASN A 334 -19.34 -15.40 31.83
N LYS A 335 -19.53 -16.58 32.45
CA LYS A 335 -19.44 -16.74 33.91
C LYS A 335 -18.02 -16.60 34.49
N ASP A 336 -16.99 -16.88 33.69
CA ASP A 336 -15.59 -16.96 34.16
C ASP A 336 -14.77 -15.72 33.74
N ILE A 337 -15.27 -14.92 32.78
CA ILE A 337 -14.54 -13.78 32.19
C ILE A 337 -14.19 -12.68 33.21
N GLY A 338 -15.05 -12.47 34.22
CA GLY A 338 -14.87 -11.42 35.22
C GLY A 338 -13.66 -11.60 36.14
N PHE A 339 -13.05 -12.79 36.15
CA PHE A 339 -11.87 -13.11 36.95
C PHE A 339 -10.56 -13.12 36.13
N LEU A 340 -10.65 -12.94 34.80
CA LEU A 340 -9.51 -13.01 33.90
C LEU A 340 -8.88 -11.63 33.65
N GLN A 341 -7.57 -11.55 33.83
CA GLN A 341 -6.77 -10.33 33.64
C GLN A 341 -5.47 -10.62 32.87
N PRO A 342 -5.10 -9.79 31.88
CA PRO A 342 -3.82 -9.90 31.19
C PRO A 342 -2.64 -9.97 32.18
N GLY A 343 -1.68 -10.86 31.90
CA GLY A 343 -0.53 -11.15 32.75
C GLY A 343 -0.68 -12.36 33.69
N GLN A 344 -1.91 -12.85 33.92
CA GLN A 344 -2.13 -14.08 34.72
C GLN A 344 -1.42 -15.30 34.12
N ARG A 345 -0.91 -16.19 34.98
CA ARG A 345 -0.28 -17.46 34.60
C ARG A 345 -1.35 -18.42 34.09
N ALA A 346 -1.19 -18.90 32.86
CA ALA A 346 -2.07 -19.86 32.22
C ALA A 346 -1.35 -21.21 32.09
N VAL A 347 -2.11 -22.31 32.22
CA VAL A 347 -1.59 -23.67 32.10
C VAL A 347 -2.31 -24.38 30.96
N VAL A 348 -1.62 -24.54 29.83
CA VAL A 348 -2.18 -25.13 28.61
C VAL A 348 -1.89 -26.62 28.58
N LYS A 349 -2.96 -27.41 28.53
CA LYS A 349 -2.94 -28.88 28.41
C LYS A 349 -3.23 -29.25 26.96
N VAL A 350 -2.30 -29.94 26.29
CA VAL A 350 -2.44 -30.31 24.88
C VAL A 350 -3.19 -31.63 24.78
N GLU A 351 -4.40 -31.63 24.22
CA GLU A 351 -5.31 -32.79 24.21
C GLU A 351 -4.72 -34.07 23.58
N THR A 352 -3.85 -33.93 22.57
CA THR A 352 -3.18 -35.06 21.92
C THR A 352 -2.16 -35.79 22.82
N PHE A 353 -1.86 -35.26 24.01
CA PHE A 353 -0.90 -35.84 24.95
C PHE A 353 -1.46 -35.86 26.39
N ASN A 354 -1.32 -36.99 27.10
CA ASN A 354 -1.80 -37.10 28.49
C ASN A 354 -0.99 -36.18 29.44
N PHE A 355 -1.60 -35.08 29.88
CA PHE A 355 -0.95 -34.05 30.71
C PHE A 355 -0.38 -34.58 32.05
N THR A 356 -0.98 -35.63 32.63
CA THR A 356 -0.48 -36.26 33.87
C THR A 356 0.87 -36.96 33.66
N ARG A 357 1.21 -37.34 32.41
CA ARG A 357 2.49 -38.00 32.07
C ARG A 357 3.50 -37.08 31.39
N TYR A 358 3.03 -36.11 30.61
CA TYR A 358 3.88 -35.25 29.76
C TYR A 358 3.94 -33.79 30.23
N GLY A 359 3.26 -33.46 31.33
CA GLY A 359 3.19 -32.10 31.86
C GLY A 359 2.22 -31.20 31.10
N SER A 360 2.39 -29.90 31.31
CA SER A 360 1.54 -28.84 30.74
C SER A 360 2.41 -27.64 30.38
N LEU A 361 2.05 -26.94 29.31
CA LEU A 361 2.74 -25.74 28.90
C LEU A 361 2.36 -24.58 29.82
N GLU A 362 3.36 -23.82 30.26
CA GLU A 362 3.13 -22.56 30.93
C GLU A 362 3.03 -21.44 29.88
N GLY A 363 2.03 -20.58 30.05
CA GLY A 363 1.86 -19.38 29.25
C GLY A 363 1.40 -18.22 30.12
N LYS A 364 1.29 -17.03 29.51
CA LYS A 364 0.70 -15.85 30.14
C LYS A 364 -0.51 -15.40 29.34
N LEU A 365 -1.57 -15.02 30.04
CA LEU A 365 -2.76 -14.44 29.41
C LEU A 365 -2.37 -13.11 28.76
N ALA A 366 -2.24 -13.09 27.44
CA ALA A 366 -1.75 -11.93 26.68
C ALA A 366 -2.85 -10.88 26.48
N SER A 367 -4.06 -11.33 26.15
CA SER A 367 -5.22 -10.45 25.98
C SER A 367 -6.53 -11.17 26.30
N VAL A 368 -7.49 -10.40 26.80
CA VAL A 368 -8.88 -10.80 27.03
C VAL A 368 -9.75 -9.89 26.16
N SER A 369 -10.56 -10.46 25.24
CA SER A 369 -11.53 -9.68 24.48
C SER A 369 -12.58 -9.09 25.42
N ARG A 370 -12.95 -7.83 25.16
CA ARG A 370 -14.08 -7.18 25.85
C ARG A 370 -15.42 -7.47 25.18
N ASP A 371 -15.38 -7.90 23.92
CA ASP A 371 -16.55 -8.23 23.13
C ASP A 371 -16.75 -9.74 23.11
N ALA A 372 -17.99 -10.17 23.35
CA ALA A 372 -18.40 -11.56 23.22
C ALA A 372 -18.67 -11.92 21.75
N VAL A 373 -18.27 -13.12 21.36
CA VAL A 373 -18.54 -13.73 20.06
C VAL A 373 -19.52 -14.89 20.25
N GLU A 374 -20.45 -15.04 19.33
CA GLU A 374 -21.41 -16.15 19.35
C GLU A 374 -20.75 -17.45 18.85
N ASP A 375 -20.56 -18.40 19.75
CA ASP A 375 -20.08 -19.75 19.46
C ASP A 375 -21.26 -20.74 19.35
N LYS A 376 -21.22 -21.59 18.32
CA LYS A 376 -22.30 -22.55 17.99
C LYS A 376 -22.57 -23.60 19.07
N THR A 377 -21.64 -23.78 20.01
CA THR A 377 -21.67 -24.79 21.08
C THR A 377 -21.74 -24.18 22.48
N MET A 378 -21.16 -23.00 22.68
CA MET A 378 -21.03 -22.35 23.99
C MET A 378 -21.91 -21.10 24.16
N GLY A 379 -22.58 -20.62 23.11
CA GLY A 379 -23.32 -19.37 23.13
C GLY A 379 -22.37 -18.17 23.13
N LEU A 380 -22.69 -17.11 23.88
CA LEU A 380 -21.81 -15.94 24.00
C LEU A 380 -20.54 -16.27 24.80
N ALA A 381 -19.41 -16.33 24.10
CA ALA A 381 -18.09 -16.61 24.67
C ALA A 381 -17.09 -15.50 24.34
N TYR A 382 -16.10 -15.29 25.21
CA TYR A 382 -15.10 -14.24 25.05
C TYR A 382 -13.78 -14.85 24.56
N PRO A 383 -13.26 -14.44 23.40
CA PRO A 383 -11.96 -14.88 22.95
C PRO A 383 -10.85 -14.33 23.85
N ILE A 384 -9.99 -15.23 24.31
CA ILE A 384 -8.74 -14.92 25.02
C ILE A 384 -7.54 -15.40 24.22
N ARG A 385 -6.38 -14.78 24.45
CA ARG A 385 -5.10 -15.21 23.89
C ARG A 385 -4.10 -15.48 24.99
N VAL A 386 -3.48 -16.65 24.95
CA VAL A 386 -2.39 -17.04 25.85
C VAL A 386 -1.09 -17.10 25.06
N ASP A 387 -0.12 -16.27 25.41
CA ASP A 387 1.23 -16.35 24.86
C ASP A 387 1.98 -17.51 25.54
N LEU A 388 2.49 -18.45 24.75
CA LEU A 388 3.29 -19.58 25.21
C LEU A 388 4.80 -19.28 25.26
N GLY A 389 5.23 -18.11 24.80
CA GLY A 389 6.65 -17.74 24.71
C GLY A 389 7.43 -18.61 23.71
N ARG A 390 8.77 -18.65 23.88
CA ARG A 390 9.70 -19.39 23.00
C ARG A 390 9.84 -20.88 23.37
N THR A 391 8.74 -21.55 23.69
CA THR A 391 8.72 -22.83 24.44
C THR A 391 8.70 -24.09 23.57
N SER A 392 8.68 -23.96 22.23
CA SER A 392 8.62 -25.09 21.29
C SER A 392 9.70 -25.01 20.20
N LEU A 393 10.32 -26.15 19.90
CA LEU A 393 11.30 -26.28 18.81
C LEU A 393 10.90 -27.47 17.91
N MET A 394 10.54 -27.16 16.66
CA MET A 394 10.20 -28.16 15.63
C MET A 394 11.44 -28.52 14.79
N VAL A 395 11.53 -29.77 14.32
CA VAL A 395 12.64 -30.24 13.46
C VAL A 395 12.12 -31.02 12.26
N ASP A 396 12.55 -30.54 11.09
CA ASP A 396 12.18 -31.12 9.80
C ASP A 396 13.03 -32.33 9.41
N GLY A 397 12.37 -33.25 8.70
CA GLY A 397 12.96 -34.37 8.01
C GLY A 397 13.75 -33.93 6.78
N ARG A 398 14.23 -34.90 5.98
CA ARG A 398 14.90 -34.58 4.70
C ARG A 398 13.96 -33.95 3.66
N ASP A 399 12.65 -34.18 3.81
CA ASP A 399 11.63 -33.78 2.83
C ASP A 399 10.76 -32.59 3.32
N GLY A 400 11.25 -31.80 4.29
CA GLY A 400 10.54 -30.64 4.83
C GLY A 400 9.33 -30.93 5.73
N LYS A 401 8.95 -32.20 5.92
CA LYS A 401 7.94 -32.60 6.90
C LYS A 401 8.50 -32.52 8.31
N VAL A 402 7.74 -31.98 9.28
CA VAL A 402 8.11 -32.01 10.71
C VAL A 402 8.14 -33.47 11.18
N VAL A 403 9.32 -33.99 11.56
CA VAL A 403 9.51 -35.39 12.01
C VAL A 403 9.84 -35.50 13.51
N GLY A 404 10.10 -34.38 14.17
CA GLY A 404 10.32 -34.32 15.60
C GLY A 404 9.98 -32.97 16.19
N MET A 405 9.59 -32.99 17.47
CA MET A 405 9.22 -31.80 18.24
C MET A 405 9.83 -31.93 19.63
N ALA A 406 10.44 -30.86 20.12
CA ALA A 406 10.82 -30.72 21.52
C ALA A 406 10.04 -29.56 22.14
N ILE A 407 9.50 -29.81 23.34
CA ILE A 407 8.89 -28.80 24.20
C ILE A 407 9.88 -28.56 25.33
N VAL A 408 10.27 -27.30 25.51
CA VAL A 408 11.41 -26.93 26.36
C VAL A 408 11.01 -25.75 27.22
N ALA A 409 10.94 -25.98 28.53
CA ALA A 409 10.78 -24.92 29.50
C ALA A 409 12.14 -24.31 29.84
N LEU A 410 12.17 -22.99 30.06
CA LEU A 410 13.31 -22.25 30.59
C LEU A 410 12.92 -21.74 31.97
N GLY A 411 13.73 -22.00 32.99
CA GLY A 411 13.42 -21.59 34.36
C GLY A 411 14.61 -21.67 35.31
N GLU A 412 14.56 -20.86 36.36
CA GLU A 412 15.54 -20.89 37.45
C GLU A 412 15.39 -22.16 38.28
N HIS A 413 16.51 -22.71 38.75
CA HIS A 413 16.48 -23.91 39.58
C HIS A 413 16.09 -23.56 41.03
N PHE A 414 15.26 -24.38 41.70
CA PHE A 414 14.75 -24.06 43.04
C PHE A 414 15.85 -23.81 44.10
N PHE A 415 17.05 -24.38 43.89
CA PHE A 415 18.21 -24.24 44.77
C PHE A 415 19.36 -23.39 44.19
N SER A 416 19.19 -22.78 43.01
CA SER A 416 20.24 -21.97 42.37
C SER A 416 19.65 -20.94 41.40
N PRO A 417 20.13 -19.68 41.38
CA PRO A 417 19.73 -18.69 40.37
C PRO A 417 20.22 -19.04 38.94
N ALA A 418 20.90 -20.18 38.76
CA ALA A 418 21.23 -20.73 37.46
C ALA A 418 19.97 -20.96 36.61
N LEU A 419 19.99 -20.43 35.39
CA LEU A 419 18.93 -20.62 34.41
C LEU A 419 19.08 -22.01 33.79
N THR A 420 18.03 -22.83 33.86
CA THR A 420 18.04 -24.21 33.34
C THR A 420 17.06 -24.37 32.19
N ALA A 421 17.48 -25.11 31.16
CA ALA A 421 16.59 -25.56 30.09
C ALA A 421 16.12 -26.98 30.41
N THR A 422 14.81 -27.20 30.54
CA THR A 422 14.24 -28.53 30.77
C THR A 422 13.39 -28.95 29.59
N ALA A 423 13.82 -29.98 28.87
CA ALA A 423 13.01 -30.62 27.85
C ALA A 423 11.89 -31.44 28.52
N GLN A 424 10.69 -30.88 28.54
CA GLN A 424 9.49 -31.50 29.10
C GLN A 424 8.97 -32.64 28.21
N LEU A 425 9.12 -32.48 26.89
CA LEU A 425 8.78 -33.50 25.90
C LEU A 425 9.83 -33.52 24.78
N ILE A 426 10.26 -34.71 24.39
CA ILE A 426 11.03 -34.93 23.17
C ILE A 426 10.30 -36.03 22.39
N TYR A 427 9.68 -35.67 21.28
CA TYR A 427 8.97 -36.59 20.41
C TYR A 427 9.64 -36.69 19.04
N VAL A 428 9.73 -37.91 18.52
CA VAL A 428 10.13 -38.22 17.15
C VAL A 428 9.14 -39.26 16.63
N VAL A 429 8.65 -39.07 15.40
CA VAL A 429 7.70 -40.00 14.75
C VAL A 429 8.29 -41.41 14.68
N PRO A 430 7.51 -42.49 14.87
CA PRO A 430 8.03 -43.85 15.02
C PRO A 430 9.04 -44.27 13.95
N GLU A 431 8.79 -43.88 12.71
CA GLU A 431 9.57 -44.19 11.50
C GLU A 431 10.94 -43.51 11.49
N ALA A 432 11.11 -42.43 12.25
CA ALA A 432 12.35 -41.66 12.38
C ALA A 432 13.10 -41.88 13.71
N ARG A 433 12.56 -42.72 14.61
CA ARG A 433 13.21 -43.04 15.91
C ARG A 433 14.52 -43.80 15.70
N GLY A 434 15.54 -43.45 16.48
CA GLY A 434 16.90 -44.01 16.33
C GLY A 434 17.68 -43.51 15.10
N GLY A 435 17.05 -42.77 14.19
CA GLY A 435 17.70 -42.12 13.06
C GLY A 435 18.27 -40.73 13.38
N ALA A 436 18.76 -40.05 12.35
CA ALA A 436 19.36 -38.73 12.46
C ALA A 436 18.42 -37.64 13.01
N ALA A 437 17.09 -37.85 12.96
CA ALA A 437 16.10 -36.90 13.48
C ALA A 437 16.26 -36.64 14.98
N ALA A 438 16.41 -37.68 15.80
CA ALA A 438 16.62 -37.54 17.24
C ALA A 438 17.94 -36.80 17.56
N VAL A 439 19.01 -37.09 16.81
CA VAL A 439 20.31 -36.41 16.96
C VAL A 439 20.22 -34.93 16.55
N LYS A 440 19.53 -34.62 15.44
CA LYS A 440 19.27 -33.23 15.01
C LYS A 440 18.48 -32.48 16.08
N LEU A 441 17.43 -33.09 16.62
CA LEU A 441 16.58 -32.50 17.66
C LEU A 441 17.37 -32.19 18.93
N LEU A 442 18.16 -33.14 19.44
CA LEU A 442 19.02 -32.93 20.61
C LEU A 442 20.12 -31.88 20.37
N ARG A 443 20.69 -31.80 19.16
CA ARG A 443 21.67 -30.75 18.81
C ARG A 443 21.02 -29.37 18.66
N ALA A 444 19.80 -29.31 18.12
CA ALA A 444 19.04 -28.06 18.05
C ALA A 444 18.64 -27.58 19.44
N LEU A 445 18.16 -28.49 20.30
CA LEU A 445 17.87 -28.28 21.72
C LEU A 445 19.08 -27.73 22.49
N ARG A 446 20.27 -28.34 22.33
CA ARG A 446 21.52 -27.84 22.94
C ARG A 446 21.87 -26.41 22.48
N ARG A 447 21.77 -26.13 21.18
CA ARG A 447 22.06 -24.78 20.64
C ARG A 447 21.04 -23.75 21.12
N TRP A 448 19.76 -24.10 21.16
CA TRP A 448 18.70 -23.25 21.67
C TRP A 448 18.92 -22.94 23.16
N ALA A 449 19.24 -23.95 23.98
CA ALA A 449 19.50 -23.76 25.41
C ALA A 449 20.71 -22.84 25.66
N ALA A 450 21.79 -23.00 24.89
CA ALA A 450 22.94 -22.09 24.94
C ALA A 450 22.58 -20.64 24.55
N GLN A 451 21.77 -20.47 23.49
CA GLN A 451 21.29 -19.15 23.04
C GLN A 451 20.29 -18.51 24.02
N ALA A 452 19.52 -19.33 24.74
CA ALA A 452 18.62 -18.89 25.80
C ALA A 452 19.34 -18.54 27.12
N GLY A 453 20.67 -18.73 27.18
CA GLY A 453 21.48 -18.43 28.36
C GLY A 453 21.41 -19.48 29.47
N ALA A 454 20.86 -20.66 29.19
CA ALA A 454 20.82 -21.75 30.16
C ALA A 454 22.22 -22.33 30.42
N GLU A 455 22.54 -22.57 31.68
CA GLU A 455 23.79 -23.23 32.10
C GLU A 455 23.71 -24.73 31.83
N ASP A 456 22.59 -25.35 32.21
CA ASP A 456 22.35 -26.80 32.10
C ASP A 456 21.11 -27.12 31.25
N LEU A 457 21.18 -28.27 30.55
CA LEU A 457 20.06 -28.84 29.79
C LEU A 457 19.64 -30.18 30.39
N HIS A 458 18.44 -30.21 30.94
CA HIS A 458 17.81 -31.36 31.56
C HIS A 458 16.87 -32.06 30.55
N ILE A 459 16.95 -33.38 30.48
CA ILE A 459 16.08 -34.24 29.68
C ILE A 459 15.54 -35.34 30.58
N ASN A 460 14.22 -35.45 30.67
CA ASN A 460 13.57 -36.57 31.34
C ASN A 460 13.33 -37.71 30.34
N VAL A 461 13.62 -38.95 30.73
CA VAL A 461 13.36 -40.16 29.93
C VAL A 461 12.39 -41.05 30.69
N THR A 462 11.10 -40.90 30.39
CA THR A 462 10.02 -41.61 31.07
C THR A 462 9.65 -42.95 30.45
N THR A 463 10.35 -43.39 29.39
CA THR A 463 10.04 -44.65 28.70
C THR A 463 10.92 -45.81 29.18
N GLY A 464 10.30 -46.82 29.81
CA GLY A 464 10.97 -48.10 30.14
C GLY A 464 11.32 -49.00 28.94
N ILE A 465 11.26 -48.48 27.72
CA ILE A 465 11.48 -49.22 26.47
C ILE A 465 12.95 -49.07 26.06
N HIS A 466 13.71 -50.17 26.14
CA HIS A 466 15.15 -50.22 25.85
C HIS A 466 16.02 -49.19 26.63
N PRO A 467 15.95 -49.16 27.99
CA PRO A 467 16.69 -48.19 28.80
C PRO A 467 18.20 -48.16 28.48
N ASP A 468 18.85 -49.32 28.36
CA ASP A 468 20.29 -49.42 28.06
C ASP A 468 20.68 -48.91 26.67
N ARG A 469 19.72 -48.79 25.74
CA ARG A 469 19.96 -48.19 24.41
C ARG A 469 19.87 -46.68 24.48
N ILE A 470 18.93 -46.14 25.28
CA ILE A 470 18.73 -44.69 25.45
C ILE A 470 19.85 -44.11 26.34
N ASP A 471 20.21 -44.76 27.44
CA ASP A 471 21.34 -44.35 28.30
C ASP A 471 22.64 -44.23 27.49
N ARG A 472 23.04 -45.29 26.78
CA ARG A 472 24.24 -45.28 25.91
C ARG A 472 24.17 -44.29 24.75
N PHE A 473 22.97 -43.81 24.39
CA PHE A 473 22.80 -42.77 23.37
C PHE A 473 22.99 -41.38 23.98
N LEU A 474 22.34 -41.10 25.12
CA LEU A 474 22.44 -39.82 25.81
C LEU A 474 23.85 -39.58 26.38
N ARG A 475 24.49 -40.61 26.96
CA ARG A 475 25.91 -40.53 27.37
C ARG A 475 26.85 -40.22 26.21
N ARG A 476 26.62 -40.81 25.03
CA ARG A 476 27.38 -40.47 23.80
C ARG A 476 27.12 -39.05 23.30
N MET A 477 26.00 -38.44 23.67
CA MET A 477 25.68 -37.04 23.40
C MET A 477 26.20 -36.07 24.49
N GLY A 478 26.88 -36.59 25.53
CA GLY A 478 27.48 -35.82 26.62
C GLY A 478 26.62 -35.70 27.88
N PHE A 479 25.42 -36.28 27.91
CA PHE A 479 24.54 -36.21 29.09
C PHE A 479 25.00 -37.18 30.19
N LYS A 480 25.05 -36.70 31.42
CA LYS A 480 25.21 -37.50 32.64
C LYS A 480 23.84 -37.90 33.17
N GLN A 481 23.71 -39.11 33.70
CA GLN A 481 22.47 -39.54 34.36
C GLN A 481 22.49 -39.13 35.83
N THR A 482 21.45 -38.42 36.28
CA THR A 482 21.26 -37.94 37.64
C THR A 482 19.85 -38.30 38.10
N GLY A 483 19.73 -39.41 38.85
CA GLY A 483 18.44 -39.99 39.19
C GLY A 483 17.67 -40.45 37.95
N GLY A 484 16.40 -40.04 37.82
CA GLY A 484 15.57 -40.31 36.65
C GLY A 484 15.80 -39.40 35.44
N ASN A 485 16.65 -38.36 35.58
CA ASN A 485 16.91 -37.37 34.55
C ASN A 485 18.31 -37.53 33.94
N TYR A 486 18.48 -36.97 32.74
CA TYR A 486 19.76 -36.83 32.06
C TYR A 486 20.10 -35.34 31.95
N VAL A 487 21.25 -34.93 32.46
CA VAL A 487 21.70 -33.54 32.48
C VAL A 487 22.95 -33.39 31.62
N LEU A 488 22.91 -32.44 30.70
CA LEU A 488 24.09 -31.94 30.02
C LEU A 488 24.49 -30.63 30.72
N GLU A 489 25.54 -30.72 31.51
CA GLU A 489 26.14 -29.57 32.20
C GLU A 489 26.98 -28.72 31.22
N GLY A 490 27.09 -27.42 31.46
CA GLY A 490 27.96 -26.54 30.67
C GLY A 490 27.49 -26.41 29.21
N VAL A 491 26.20 -26.17 29.02
CA VAL A 491 25.59 -25.90 27.71
C VAL A 491 26.05 -24.55 27.18
N ARG A 492 26.21 -23.58 28.09
CA ARG A 492 26.96 -22.34 27.91
C ARG A 492 28.45 -22.68 27.93
N GLY A 493 29.07 -22.68 26.75
CA GLY A 493 30.50 -22.94 26.56
C GLY A 493 31.38 -21.76 26.93
#